data_AF-A0A0M8YIS6-F1
#
_entry.id   AF-A0A0M8YIS6-F1
#
_cell.length_a   1.000
_cell.length_b   1.000
_cell.length_c   1.000
_cell.angle_alpha   90.00
_cell.angle_beta   90.00
_cell.angle_gamma   90.00
#
_symmetry.space_group_name_H-M   'P 1'
#
loop_
_entity.id
_entity.type
_entity.pdbx_description
1 polymer ?
#
loop_
_entity_poly.entity_id
_entity_poly.type
_entity_poly.pdbx_seq_one_letter_code
_entity_poly.pdbx_strand_id
1 'polypeptide(L)'
;MLEDNEAIELWRRRLGAQRVEAEPGAVRRLIRLCARLPLALALVAARAMTQQDLALATLAEELRDEQRRFDSLDAGDDHGGARAVFSWSYRALSRDAAGLFRLLGLHPGTTVSAATAAALVGVLPAQVGAPMVELVRAHLVERLSSGRYQFHDLLRSYSAELAAAEEPDAHRRAAVRRIARLLRSDLCGRGPSDRTAA
;
A
#
# COMPACT_ATOMS: atom_id res chain seq x y z
N MET A 1 10.90 -6.19 -14.50
CA MET A 1 11.12 -4.74 -14.65
C MET A 1 10.40 -4.29 -15.90
N LEU A 2 9.60 -3.24 -15.84
CA LEU A 2 8.97 -2.69 -17.05
C LEU A 2 10.00 -1.93 -17.89
N GLU A 3 9.84 -1.93 -19.20
CA GLU A 3 10.57 -1.00 -20.06
C GLU A 3 10.07 0.44 -19.86
N ASP A 4 10.92 1.44 -20.13
CA ASP A 4 10.59 2.85 -19.90
C ASP A 4 9.32 3.28 -20.67
N ASN A 5 9.13 2.77 -21.89
CA ASN A 5 7.94 3.06 -22.70
C ASN A 5 6.67 2.46 -22.10
N GLU A 6 6.73 1.24 -21.53
CA GLU A 6 5.58 0.63 -20.86
C GLU A 6 5.22 1.37 -19.57
N ALA A 7 6.22 1.83 -18.82
CA ALA A 7 6.01 2.64 -17.62
C ALA A 7 5.38 4.00 -17.96
N ILE A 8 5.84 4.67 -19.03
CA ILE A 8 5.25 5.91 -19.52
C ILE A 8 3.80 5.67 -19.96
N GLU A 9 3.53 4.60 -20.70
CA GLU A 9 2.19 4.27 -21.17
C GLU A 9 1.22 3.97 -20.01
N LEU A 10 1.68 3.24 -18.99
CA LEU A 10 0.93 3.02 -17.77
C LEU A 10 0.57 4.34 -17.07
N TRP A 11 1.51 5.29 -17.04
CA TRP A 11 1.28 6.61 -16.46
C TRP A 11 0.38 7.50 -17.31
N ARG A 12 0.47 7.43 -18.64
CA ARG A 12 -0.47 8.12 -19.55
C ARG A 12 -1.91 7.68 -19.30
N ARG A 13 -2.13 6.37 -19.11
CA ARG A 13 -3.45 5.82 -18.81
C ARG A 13 -4.00 6.27 -17.44
N ARG A 14 -3.14 6.50 -16.45
CA ARG A 14 -3.55 6.87 -15.08
C ARG A 14 -3.64 8.38 -14.85
N LEU A 15 -2.65 9.14 -15.34
CA LEU A 15 -2.49 10.58 -15.11
C LEU A 15 -3.01 11.43 -16.28
N GLY A 16 -3.28 10.82 -17.43
CA GLY A 16 -3.60 11.51 -18.68
C GLY A 16 -2.34 11.86 -19.49
N ALA A 17 -2.45 11.77 -20.82
CA ALA A 17 -1.34 12.05 -21.73
C ALA A 17 -0.81 13.49 -21.59
N GLN A 18 -1.71 14.47 -21.43
CA GLN A 18 -1.36 15.89 -21.32
C GLN A 18 -0.39 16.17 -20.17
N ARG A 19 -0.62 15.59 -18.99
CA ARG A 19 0.26 15.81 -17.82
C ARG A 19 1.62 15.16 -18.00
N VAL A 20 1.64 13.95 -18.55
CA VAL A 20 2.88 13.20 -18.80
C VAL A 20 3.74 13.90 -19.85
N GLU A 21 3.12 14.44 -20.90
CA GLU A 21 3.80 15.12 -22.02
C GLU A 21 4.20 16.56 -21.69
N ALA A 22 3.55 17.20 -20.71
CA ALA A 22 3.96 18.51 -20.21
C ALA A 22 5.32 18.45 -19.48
N GLU A 23 5.64 17.34 -18.81
CA GLU A 23 6.87 17.20 -18.00
C GLU A 23 7.64 15.87 -18.28
N PRO A 24 8.07 15.60 -19.53
CA PRO A 24 8.66 14.30 -19.89
C PRO A 24 9.97 14.03 -19.16
N GLY A 25 10.73 15.07 -18.83
CA GLY A 25 11.94 14.97 -18.02
C GLY A 25 11.66 14.53 -16.58
N ALA A 26 10.60 15.04 -15.95
CA ALA A 26 10.21 14.65 -14.60
C ALA A 26 9.68 13.21 -14.56
N VAL A 27 8.87 12.82 -15.55
CA VAL A 27 8.36 11.45 -15.69
C VAL A 27 9.51 10.44 -15.78
N ARG A 28 10.50 10.68 -16.66
CA ARG A 28 11.68 9.80 -16.77
C ARG A 28 12.48 9.73 -15.48
N ARG A 29 12.60 10.85 -14.74
CA ARG A 29 13.26 10.85 -13.42
C ARG A 29 12.50 9.96 -12.43
N LEU A 30 11.18 10.13 -12.31
CA LEU A 30 10.37 9.34 -11.39
C LEU A 30 10.40 7.84 -11.73
N ILE A 31 10.34 7.47 -13.01
CA ILE A 31 10.42 6.06 -13.45
C ILE A 31 11.75 5.43 -13.00
N ARG A 32 12.86 6.16 -13.13
CA ARG A 32 14.17 5.72 -12.63
C ARG A 32 14.20 5.59 -11.11
N LEU A 33 13.66 6.58 -10.39
CA LEU A 33 13.56 6.52 -8.92
C LEU A 33 12.72 5.32 -8.46
N CYS A 34 11.67 4.95 -9.20
CA CYS A 34 10.85 3.76 -8.92
C CYS A 34 11.55 2.43 -9.25
N ALA A 35 12.81 2.43 -9.71
CA ALA A 35 13.54 1.27 -10.20
C ALA A 35 12.77 0.43 -11.25
N ARG A 36 11.81 1.05 -11.95
CA ARG A 36 10.88 0.40 -12.91
C ARG A 36 10.08 -0.77 -12.30
N LEU A 37 9.85 -0.73 -11.00
CA LEU A 37 8.99 -1.70 -10.32
C LEU A 37 7.52 -1.31 -10.52
N PRO A 38 6.65 -2.24 -11.00
CA PRO A 38 5.25 -1.95 -11.26
C PRO A 38 4.52 -1.34 -10.05
N LEU A 39 4.81 -1.88 -8.86
CA LEU A 39 4.19 -1.40 -7.61
C LEU A 39 4.67 0.01 -7.24
N ALA A 40 5.97 0.30 -7.32
CA ALA A 40 6.49 1.63 -7.04
C ALA A 40 5.92 2.68 -8.01
N LEU A 41 5.84 2.33 -9.30
CA LEU A 41 5.20 3.17 -10.32
C LEU A 41 3.72 3.42 -10.01
N ALA A 42 3.00 2.42 -9.52
CA ALA A 42 1.60 2.55 -9.13
C ALA A 42 1.43 3.48 -7.92
N LEU A 43 2.28 3.35 -6.90
CA LEU A 43 2.29 4.20 -5.70
C LEU A 43 2.59 5.67 -6.03
N VAL A 44 3.55 5.91 -6.92
CA VAL A 44 3.87 7.28 -7.36
C VAL A 44 2.76 7.88 -8.21
N ALA A 45 2.17 7.10 -9.13
CA ALA A 45 1.01 7.54 -9.88
C ALA A 45 -0.17 7.87 -8.95
N ALA A 46 -0.42 7.05 -7.92
CA ALA A 46 -1.44 7.28 -6.90
C ALA A 46 -1.34 8.67 -6.26
N ARG A 47 -0.11 9.04 -5.88
CA ARG A 47 0.19 10.32 -5.24
C ARG A 47 0.04 11.48 -6.23
N ALA A 48 0.53 11.32 -7.45
CA ALA A 48 0.33 12.31 -8.51
C ALA A 48 -1.16 12.53 -8.85
N MET A 49 -2.00 11.50 -8.75
CA MET A 49 -3.46 11.62 -8.90
C MET A 49 -4.13 12.33 -7.74
N THR A 50 -3.57 12.22 -6.53
CA THR A 50 -4.11 12.91 -5.34
C THR A 50 -3.67 14.37 -5.28
N GLN A 51 -2.45 14.67 -5.75
CA GLN A 51 -1.87 16.02 -5.78
C GLN A 51 -1.89 16.57 -7.21
N GLN A 52 -3.10 16.74 -7.77
CA GLN A 52 -3.22 17.09 -9.19
C GLN A 52 -2.65 18.47 -9.53
N ASP A 53 -2.64 19.40 -8.58
CA ASP A 53 -2.11 20.76 -8.78
C ASP A 53 -0.57 20.84 -8.65
N LEU A 54 0.08 19.76 -8.18
CA LEU A 54 1.52 19.74 -7.95
C LEU A 54 2.27 19.26 -9.20
N ALA A 55 3.32 19.99 -9.59
CA ALA A 55 4.19 19.60 -10.71
C ALA A 55 4.84 18.23 -10.46
N LEU A 56 4.97 17.42 -11.52
CA LEU A 56 5.64 16.12 -11.44
C LEU A 56 7.12 16.27 -11.08
N ALA A 57 7.75 17.39 -11.47
CA ALA A 57 9.11 17.71 -11.05
C ALA A 57 9.23 17.83 -9.52
N THR A 58 8.26 18.42 -8.83
CA THR A 58 8.28 18.56 -7.36
C THR A 58 8.15 17.20 -6.69
N LEU A 59 7.25 16.33 -7.16
CA LEU A 59 7.15 14.95 -6.67
C LEU A 59 8.46 14.17 -6.87
N ALA A 60 9.19 14.44 -7.97
CA ALA A 60 10.47 13.81 -8.24
C ALA A 60 11.58 14.25 -7.26
N GLU A 61 11.54 15.50 -6.80
CA GLU A 61 12.46 15.98 -5.76
C GLU A 61 12.09 15.41 -4.39
N GLU A 62 10.81 15.42 -4.02
CA GLU A 62 10.36 14.82 -2.75
C GLU A 62 10.75 13.34 -2.63
N LEU A 63 10.54 12.56 -3.69
CA LEU A 63 10.92 11.15 -3.70
C LEU A 63 12.43 10.96 -3.64
N ARG A 64 13.21 11.82 -4.29
CA ARG A 64 14.68 11.77 -4.24
C ARG A 64 15.19 12.06 -2.83
N ASP A 65 14.60 13.02 -2.14
CA ASP A 65 14.98 13.34 -0.76
C ASP A 65 14.63 12.20 0.20
N GLU A 66 13.51 11.51 -0.02
CA GLU A 66 13.19 10.30 0.74
C GLU A 66 14.19 9.17 0.44
N GLN A 67 14.60 8.94 -0.81
CA GLN A 67 15.64 7.96 -1.15
C GLN A 67 16.97 8.25 -0.46
N ARG A 68 17.44 9.50 -0.47
CA ARG A 68 18.67 9.89 0.24
C ARG A 68 18.62 9.58 1.74
N ARG A 69 17.44 9.69 2.36
CA ARG A 69 17.24 9.33 3.77
C ARG A 69 17.29 7.82 4.00
N PHE A 70 16.90 7.00 3.03
CA PHE A 70 17.03 5.55 3.11
C PHE A 70 18.44 5.08 2.79
N ASP A 71 19.07 5.62 1.74
CA ASP A 71 20.45 5.27 1.35
C ASP A 71 21.45 5.61 2.46
N SER A 72 21.20 6.65 3.27
CA SER A 72 22.04 6.98 4.43
C SER A 72 21.85 6.05 5.62
N LEU A 73 20.75 5.29 5.66
CA LEU A 73 20.42 4.32 6.70
C LEU A 73 20.75 2.88 6.29
N ASP A 74 20.85 2.60 4.99
CA ASP A 74 20.87 1.24 4.42
C ASP A 74 21.96 1.11 3.34
N ALA A 75 23.20 0.88 3.77
CA ALA A 75 24.37 0.80 2.89
C ALA A 75 24.54 -0.55 2.16
N GLY A 76 23.47 -1.31 1.86
CA GLY A 76 23.65 -2.67 1.33
C GLY A 76 22.46 -3.48 0.80
N ASP A 77 21.25 -2.94 0.59
CA ASP A 77 20.13 -3.73 0.02
C ASP A 77 19.67 -3.22 -1.36
N ASP A 78 19.49 -4.16 -2.29
CA ASP A 78 19.03 -3.94 -3.68
C ASP A 78 17.59 -3.38 -3.76
N HIS A 79 16.89 -3.28 -2.63
CA HIS A 79 15.49 -2.84 -2.52
C HIS A 79 15.31 -1.40 -2.04
N GLY A 80 16.39 -0.64 -1.80
CA GLY A 80 16.33 0.72 -1.25
C GLY A 80 15.36 1.67 -1.99
N GLY A 81 15.31 1.57 -3.32
CA GLY A 81 14.41 2.36 -4.15
C GLY A 81 12.92 2.06 -3.92
N ALA A 82 12.55 0.79 -3.71
CA ALA A 82 11.18 0.39 -3.42
C ALA A 82 10.76 0.81 -2.01
N ARG A 83 11.65 0.61 -1.04
CA ARG A 83 11.44 0.95 0.37
C ARG A 83 11.23 2.46 0.57
N ALA A 84 12.00 3.28 -0.15
CA ALA A 84 11.82 4.72 -0.16
C ALA A 84 10.45 5.14 -0.69
N VAL A 85 9.97 4.53 -1.79
CA VAL A 85 8.61 4.81 -2.31
C VAL A 85 7.54 4.36 -1.32
N PHE A 86 7.71 3.20 -0.66
CA PHE A 86 6.76 2.72 0.34
C PHE A 86 6.67 3.64 1.55
N SER A 87 7.81 4.09 2.08
CA SER A 87 7.86 5.09 3.16
C SER A 87 7.25 6.42 2.72
N TRP A 88 7.57 6.89 1.53
CA TRP A 88 7.03 8.13 0.98
C TRP A 88 5.50 8.07 0.88
N SER A 89 4.93 6.98 0.37
CA SER A 89 3.48 6.77 0.32
C SER A 89 2.86 6.61 1.71
N TYR A 90 3.52 5.89 2.63
CA TYR A 90 3.06 5.68 4.00
C TYR A 90 2.99 6.99 4.80
N ARG A 91 4.00 7.86 4.69
CA ARG A 91 4.05 9.15 5.39
C ARG A 91 2.98 10.15 4.93
N ALA A 92 2.40 9.94 3.75
CA ALA A 92 1.30 10.76 3.25
C ALA A 92 -0.07 10.34 3.81
N LEU A 93 -0.15 9.23 4.54
CA LEU A 93 -1.39 8.73 5.11
C LEU A 93 -1.84 9.53 6.35
N SER A 94 -3.15 9.56 6.56
CA SER A 94 -3.74 9.93 7.83
C SER A 94 -3.31 8.97 8.95
N ARG A 95 -3.38 9.44 10.20
CA ARG A 95 -3.02 8.64 11.37
C ARG A 95 -3.81 7.32 11.45
N ASP A 96 -5.08 7.35 11.08
CA ASP A 96 -5.96 6.18 11.13
C ASP A 96 -5.62 5.17 10.02
N ALA A 97 -5.35 5.65 8.80
CA ALA A 97 -4.91 4.79 7.70
C ALA A 97 -3.52 4.20 7.95
N ALA A 98 -2.57 4.98 8.50
CA ALA A 98 -1.25 4.50 8.88
C ALA A 98 -1.32 3.41 9.96
N GLY A 99 -2.12 3.61 11.01
CA GLY A 99 -2.33 2.61 12.06
C GLY A 99 -2.97 1.32 11.52
N LEU A 100 -3.96 1.45 10.65
CA LEU A 100 -4.57 0.31 9.97
C LEU A 100 -3.56 -0.44 9.09
N PHE A 101 -2.76 0.28 8.30
CA PHE A 101 -1.72 -0.32 7.44
C PHE A 101 -0.71 -1.15 8.23
N ARG A 102 -0.21 -0.64 9.36
CA ARG A 102 0.70 -1.39 10.24
C ARG A 102 0.07 -2.68 10.74
N LEU A 103 -1.16 -2.61 11.25
CA LEU A 103 -1.85 -3.78 11.79
C LEU A 103 -2.24 -4.81 10.71
N LEU A 104 -2.46 -4.38 9.47
CA LEU A 104 -2.68 -5.29 8.33
C LEU A 104 -1.46 -6.19 8.06
N GLY A 105 -0.24 -5.73 8.34
CA GLY A 105 0.98 -6.54 8.22
C GLY A 105 1.01 -7.78 9.14
N LEU A 106 0.23 -7.76 10.22
CA LEU A 106 0.09 -8.90 11.14
C LEU A 106 -0.82 -10.01 10.60
N HIS A 107 -1.56 -9.74 9.52
CA HIS A 107 -2.43 -10.73 8.90
C HIS A 107 -1.60 -11.75 8.08
N PRO A 108 -1.81 -13.06 8.27
CA PRO A 108 -1.02 -14.09 7.59
C PRO A 108 -1.40 -14.29 6.12
N GLY A 109 -2.57 -13.82 5.67
CA GLY A 109 -3.07 -14.00 4.31
C GLY A 109 -2.88 -12.77 3.41
N THR A 110 -2.93 -13.01 2.10
CA THR A 110 -2.80 -11.98 1.03
C THR A 110 -4.10 -11.22 0.76
N THR A 111 -5.24 -11.72 1.25
CA THR A 111 -6.53 -11.04 1.14
C THR A 111 -7.16 -10.80 2.50
N VAL A 112 -7.73 -9.62 2.67
CA VAL A 112 -8.33 -9.15 3.92
C VAL A 112 -9.75 -8.68 3.63
N SER A 113 -10.71 -9.10 4.46
CA SER A 113 -12.07 -8.57 4.40
C SER A 113 -12.21 -7.29 5.23
N ALA A 114 -13.22 -6.46 4.97
CA ALA A 114 -13.50 -5.29 5.82
C ALA A 114 -13.71 -5.67 7.30
N ALA A 115 -14.36 -6.81 7.57
CA ALA A 115 -14.54 -7.34 8.92
C ALA A 115 -13.20 -7.72 9.57
N THR A 116 -12.29 -8.33 8.81
CA THR A 116 -10.95 -8.68 9.28
C THR A 116 -10.12 -7.43 9.59
N ALA A 117 -10.18 -6.41 8.73
CA ALA A 117 -9.53 -5.11 8.96
C ALA A 117 -10.07 -4.42 10.23
N ALA A 118 -11.40 -4.45 10.45
CA ALA A 118 -12.02 -3.91 11.65
C ALA A 118 -11.58 -4.66 12.92
N ALA A 119 -11.57 -6.00 12.87
CA ALA A 119 -11.11 -6.84 13.97
C ALA A 119 -9.63 -6.61 14.32
N LEU A 120 -8.80 -6.34 13.31
CA LEU A 120 -7.37 -6.05 13.49
C LEU A 120 -7.13 -4.82 14.34
N VAL A 121 -7.83 -3.72 14.06
CA VAL A 121 -7.72 -2.45 14.80
C VAL A 121 -8.57 -2.48 16.08
N GLY A 122 -9.61 -3.32 16.12
CA GLY A 122 -10.55 -3.44 17.23
C GLY A 122 -11.62 -2.37 17.24
N VAL A 123 -12.05 -1.96 16.06
CA VAL A 123 -13.06 -0.93 15.84
C VAL A 123 -14.28 -1.56 15.17
N LEU A 124 -15.38 -0.81 15.09
CA LEU A 124 -16.55 -1.26 14.33
C LEU A 124 -16.27 -1.25 12.83
N PRO A 125 -16.88 -2.15 12.02
CA PRO A 125 -16.69 -2.17 10.56
C PRO A 125 -16.97 -0.83 9.86
N ALA A 126 -17.88 -0.02 10.40
CA ALA A 126 -18.17 1.31 9.87
C ALA A 126 -16.98 2.28 9.96
N GLN A 127 -16.08 2.08 10.93
CA GLN A 127 -14.95 2.98 11.20
C GLN A 127 -13.73 2.68 10.33
N VAL A 128 -13.65 1.51 9.69
CA VAL A 128 -12.53 1.16 8.79
C VAL A 128 -12.77 1.56 7.34
N GLY A 129 -13.98 2.00 6.98
CA GLY A 129 -14.34 2.33 5.60
C GLY A 129 -13.45 3.43 5.01
N ALA A 130 -13.37 4.58 5.68
CA ALA A 130 -12.57 5.72 5.20
C ALA A 130 -11.06 5.41 5.17
N PRO A 131 -10.44 4.86 6.23
CA PRO A 131 -9.03 4.42 6.18
C PRO A 131 -8.75 3.41 5.07
N MET A 132 -9.63 2.43 4.84
CA MET A 132 -9.45 1.47 3.74
C MET A 132 -9.54 2.12 2.35
N VAL A 133 -10.47 3.07 2.16
CA VAL A 133 -10.56 3.83 0.91
C VAL A 133 -9.28 4.64 0.67
N GLU A 134 -8.72 5.23 1.72
CA GLU A 134 -7.44 5.95 1.64
C GLU A 134 -6.29 5.02 1.25
N LEU A 135 -6.17 3.85 1.88
CA LEU A 135 -5.14 2.86 1.51
C LEU A 135 -5.30 2.36 0.07
N VAL A 136 -6.53 2.19 -0.42
CA VAL A 136 -6.79 1.84 -1.84
C VAL A 136 -6.33 2.97 -2.75
N ARG A 137 -6.68 4.23 -2.42
CA ARG A 137 -6.26 5.40 -3.19
C ARG A 137 -4.76 5.57 -3.21
N ALA A 138 -4.08 5.25 -2.12
CA ALA A 138 -2.63 5.25 -2.02
C ALA A 138 -1.96 4.04 -2.69
N HIS A 139 -2.73 3.12 -3.29
CA HIS A 139 -2.24 1.85 -3.87
C HIS A 139 -1.48 0.95 -2.88
N LEU A 140 -1.71 1.12 -1.58
CA LEU A 140 -1.13 0.28 -0.54
C LEU A 140 -1.91 -1.02 -0.36
N VAL A 141 -3.21 -1.01 -0.66
CA VAL A 141 -4.07 -2.20 -0.79
C VAL A 141 -4.80 -2.10 -2.12
N GLU A 142 -5.18 -3.23 -2.71
CA GLU A 142 -6.01 -3.27 -3.91
C GLU A 142 -7.41 -3.77 -3.56
N ARG A 143 -8.47 -3.16 -4.11
CA ARG A 143 -9.84 -3.64 -3.92
C ARG A 143 -10.16 -4.71 -4.97
N LEU A 144 -10.54 -5.90 -4.51
CA LEU A 144 -11.03 -6.98 -5.35
C LEU A 144 -12.52 -6.83 -5.65
N SER A 145 -12.97 -7.39 -6.77
CA SER A 145 -14.39 -7.41 -7.18
C SER A 145 -15.31 -8.10 -6.17
N SER A 146 -14.77 -9.01 -5.35
CA SER A 146 -15.48 -9.72 -4.28
C SER A 146 -15.73 -8.87 -3.02
N GLY A 147 -15.37 -7.58 -3.02
CA GLY A 147 -15.46 -6.71 -1.84
C GLY A 147 -14.35 -6.94 -0.81
N ARG A 148 -13.38 -7.80 -1.14
CA ARG A 148 -12.15 -8.03 -0.36
C ARG A 148 -11.04 -7.08 -0.81
N TYR A 149 -9.97 -7.04 -0.03
CA TYR A 149 -8.78 -6.25 -0.33
C TYR A 149 -7.57 -7.17 -0.45
N GLN A 150 -6.75 -6.97 -1.46
CA GLN A 150 -5.49 -7.67 -1.66
C GLN A 150 -4.33 -6.81 -1.16
N PHE A 151 -3.35 -7.48 -0.55
CA PHE A 151 -2.13 -6.86 -0.05
C PHE A 151 -0.93 -7.49 -0.72
N HIS A 152 -0.08 -6.67 -1.32
CA HIS A 152 1.15 -7.15 -1.97
C HIS A 152 2.15 -7.63 -0.92
N ASP A 153 2.86 -8.72 -1.21
CA ASP A 153 3.79 -9.34 -0.24
C ASP A 153 4.89 -8.39 0.23
N LEU A 154 5.40 -7.53 -0.66
CA LEU A 154 6.38 -6.49 -0.30
C LEU A 154 5.82 -5.48 0.71
N LEU A 155 4.58 -5.01 0.50
CA LEU A 155 3.92 -4.08 1.41
C LEU A 155 3.52 -4.76 2.73
N ARG A 156 3.23 -6.06 2.68
CA ARG A 156 2.99 -6.87 3.87
C ARG A 156 4.26 -7.02 4.71
N SER A 157 5.41 -7.30 4.10
CA SER A 157 6.69 -7.34 4.82
C SER A 157 7.00 -5.98 5.44
N TYR A 158 6.89 -4.92 4.64
CA TYR A 158 7.14 -3.55 5.09
C TYR A 158 6.21 -3.12 6.24
N SER A 159 4.91 -3.41 6.15
CA SER A 159 3.96 -3.11 7.23
C SER A 159 4.21 -3.94 8.49
N ALA A 160 4.66 -5.19 8.37
CA ALA A 160 5.02 -6.01 9.53
C ALA A 160 6.24 -5.47 10.27
N GLU A 161 7.24 -4.97 9.53
CA GLU A 161 8.41 -4.27 10.09
C GLU A 161 8.00 -2.97 10.79
N LEU A 162 7.15 -2.16 10.17
CA LEU A 162 6.60 -0.96 10.80
C LEU A 162 5.78 -1.26 12.06
N ALA A 163 4.99 -2.34 12.05
CA ALA A 163 4.26 -2.78 13.22
C ALA A 163 5.22 -3.17 14.35
N ALA A 164 6.32 -3.87 14.05
CA ALA A 164 7.31 -4.23 15.06
C ALA A 164 8.03 -3.01 15.65
N ALA A 165 8.26 -1.96 14.84
CA ALA A 165 8.97 -0.76 15.25
C ALA A 165 8.09 0.28 15.97
N GLU A 166 6.86 0.49 15.51
CA GLU A 166 6.00 1.60 15.97
C GLU A 166 4.83 1.15 16.87
N GLU A 167 4.35 -0.09 16.77
CA GLU A 167 3.20 -0.52 17.56
C GLU A 167 3.62 -1.14 18.90
N PRO A 168 3.01 -0.70 20.02
CA PRO A 168 3.22 -1.34 21.30
C PRO A 168 2.92 -2.84 21.24
N ASP A 169 3.79 -3.61 21.89
CA ASP A 169 3.72 -5.06 21.98
C ASP A 169 2.34 -5.57 22.45
N ALA A 170 1.70 -4.84 23.35
CA ALA A 170 0.34 -5.13 23.83
C ALA A 170 -0.71 -4.97 22.72
N HIS A 171 -0.60 -3.95 21.87
CA HIS A 171 -1.50 -3.71 20.74
C HIS A 171 -1.35 -4.79 19.67
N ARG A 172 -0.11 -5.16 19.32
CA ARG A 172 0.17 -6.26 18.39
C ARG A 172 -0.43 -7.57 18.87
N ARG A 173 -0.20 -7.94 20.14
CA ARG A 173 -0.79 -9.15 20.74
C ARG A 173 -2.32 -9.11 20.77
N ALA A 174 -2.91 -7.94 21.04
CA ALA A 174 -4.37 -7.78 21.00
C ALA A 174 -4.92 -7.99 19.58
N ALA A 175 -4.29 -7.40 18.57
CA ALA A 175 -4.67 -7.56 17.16
C ALA A 175 -4.62 -9.02 16.71
N VAL A 176 -3.53 -9.74 17.01
CA VAL A 176 -3.39 -11.18 16.70
C VAL A 176 -4.48 -12.00 17.40
N ARG A 177 -4.76 -11.74 18.68
CA ARG A 177 -5.84 -12.42 19.40
C ARG A 177 -7.22 -12.16 18.78
N ARG A 178 -7.49 -10.94 18.31
CA ARG A 178 -8.75 -10.59 17.64
C ARG A 178 -8.91 -11.33 16.31
N ILE A 179 -7.88 -11.39 15.47
CA ILE A 179 -7.93 -12.20 14.24
C ILE A 179 -8.12 -13.67 14.55
N ALA A 180 -7.34 -14.24 15.48
CA ALA A 180 -7.45 -15.66 15.82
C ALA A 180 -8.84 -16.03 16.36
N ARG A 181 -9.55 -15.09 17.00
CA ARG A 181 -10.95 -15.27 17.38
C ARG A 181 -11.87 -15.23 16.17
N LEU A 182 -11.72 -14.26 15.28
CA LEU A 182 -12.53 -14.11 14.06
C LEU A 182 -12.40 -15.32 13.12
N LEU A 183 -11.17 -15.79 12.88
CA LEU A 183 -10.94 -16.96 12.03
C LEU A 183 -11.59 -18.22 12.62
N ARG A 184 -11.57 -18.38 13.95
CA ARG A 184 -12.27 -19.49 14.61
C ARG A 184 -13.79 -19.38 14.47
N SER A 185 -14.36 -18.18 14.57
CA SER A 185 -15.80 -17.99 14.36
C SER A 185 -16.22 -18.22 12.90
N ASP A 186 -15.40 -17.81 11.94
CA ASP A 186 -15.66 -18.01 10.50
C ASP A 186 -15.59 -19.50 10.13
N LEU A 187 -14.68 -20.26 10.74
CA LEU A 187 -14.58 -21.71 10.57
C LEU A 187 -15.74 -22.47 11.24
N CYS A 188 -16.26 -21.98 12.37
CA CYS A 188 -17.46 -22.54 12.98
C CYS A 188 -18.76 -22.13 12.27
N GLY A 189 -18.77 -20.99 11.55
CA GLY A 189 -19.92 -20.48 10.81
C GLY A 189 -20.04 -20.99 9.36
N ARG A 190 -18.96 -21.45 8.73
CA ARG A 190 -19.01 -22.15 7.42
C ARG A 190 -19.39 -23.62 7.60
N GLY A 191 -20.68 -23.87 7.83
CA GLY A 191 -21.31 -25.16 7.49
C GLY A 191 -21.30 -25.39 5.96
N PRO A 192 -21.54 -26.62 5.47
CA PRO A 192 -21.30 -27.02 4.09
C PRO A 192 -22.35 -26.41 3.15
N SER A 193 -22.11 -25.20 2.67
CA SER A 193 -22.92 -24.57 1.62
C SER A 193 -22.02 -23.99 0.54
N ASP A 194 -21.40 -24.89 -0.23
CA ASP A 194 -20.99 -24.67 -1.63
C ASP A 194 -20.75 -26.06 -2.26
N ARG A 195 -21.86 -26.78 -2.50
CA ARG A 195 -21.94 -27.96 -3.36
C ARG A 195 -23.17 -27.85 -4.26
N THR A 196 -23.13 -26.92 -5.21
CA THR A 196 -23.87 -26.87 -6.50
C THR A 196 -23.55 -25.49 -7.12
N ALA A 197 -23.17 -25.33 -8.38
CA ALA A 197 -23.68 -26.00 -9.56
C ALA A 197 -22.58 -26.24 -10.61
N ALA A 198 -22.71 -27.40 -11.26
CA ALA A 198 -22.21 -27.68 -12.60
C ALA A 198 -23.16 -27.05 -13.64
#